data_AF-A0A3S5B3Q5-F1
#
_entry.id   AF-A0A3S5B3Q5-F1
#
_cell.length_a   1.000
_cell.length_b   1.000
_cell.length_c   1.000
_cell.angle_alpha   90.00
_cell.angle_beta   90.00
_cell.angle_gamma   90.00
#
_symmetry.space_group_name_H-M   'P 1'
#
loop_
_entity.id
_entity.type
_entity.pdbx_description
1 polymer ?
#
loop_
_entity_poly.entity_id
_entity_poly.type
_entity_poly.pdbx_seq_one_letter_code
_entity_poly.pdbx_strand_id
1 'polypeptide(L)'
;MVISYNQIKGPGLCAIADAMANHNQTLKRIFLWGNDFEESACDAFARLLSSGRLEEQNTDFQPYGVDGRTYFAKLHNDCDYRRYRFTVPYWKKQAPQDRSIALS
;
A
#
# COMPACT_ATOMS: atom_id res chain seq x y z
N MET A 1 6.77 1.11 2.16
CA MET A 1 6.07 2.36 2.54
C MET A 1 4.61 2.02 2.71
N VAL A 2 3.96 2.50 3.78
CA VAL A 2 2.53 2.29 4.04
C VAL A 2 1.90 3.65 4.22
N ILE A 3 0.98 4.02 3.33
CA ILE A 3 0.24 5.30 3.36
C ILE A 3 -1.24 5.08 3.01
N SER A 4 -1.80 3.97 3.47
CA SER A 4 -3.22 3.64 3.33
C SER A 4 -4.11 4.65 4.07
N TYR A 5 -5.30 4.94 3.53
CA TYR A 5 -6.33 5.80 4.16
C TYR A 5 -5.89 7.26 4.46
N ASN A 6 -5.13 7.90 3.57
CA ASN A 6 -4.62 9.28 3.74
C ASN A 6 -5.26 10.33 2.82
N GLN A 7 -6.35 9.98 2.11
CA GLN A 7 -7.06 10.90 1.19
C GLN A 7 -6.17 11.53 0.10
N ILE A 8 -5.05 10.90 -0.25
CA ILE A 8 -4.18 11.35 -1.33
C ILE A 8 -4.95 11.27 -2.65
N LYS A 9 -4.93 12.36 -3.42
CA LYS A 9 -5.63 12.50 -4.70
C LYS A 9 -4.79 12.00 -5.87
N GLY A 10 -5.41 11.88 -7.05
CA GLY A 10 -4.78 11.38 -8.28
C GLY A 10 -3.39 11.97 -8.54
N PRO A 11 -3.20 13.31 -8.54
CA PRO A 11 -1.89 13.91 -8.78
C PRO A 11 -0.79 13.47 -7.80
N GLY A 12 -1.14 13.31 -6.51
CA GLY A 12 -0.21 12.85 -5.49
C GLY A 12 0.18 11.38 -5.69
N LEU A 13 -0.79 10.53 -6.05
CA LEU A 13 -0.54 9.13 -6.38
C LEU A 13 0.31 8.99 -7.65
N CYS A 14 0.05 9.80 -8.68
CA CYS A 14 0.86 9.85 -9.89
C CYS A 14 2.31 10.26 -9.59
N ALA A 15 2.51 11.26 -8.74
CA ALA A 15 3.86 11.68 -8.33
C ALA A 15 4.61 10.57 -7.58
N ILE A 16 3.91 9.78 -6.76
CA ILE A 16 4.50 8.61 -6.10
C ILE A 16 4.90 7.55 -7.12
N ALA A 17 4.02 7.26 -8.08
CA ALA A 17 4.31 6.29 -9.14
C ALA A 17 5.52 6.71 -9.99
N ASP A 18 5.57 7.99 -10.38
CA ASP A 18 6.69 8.58 -11.11
C ASP A 18 8.00 8.51 -10.30
N ALA A 19 7.96 8.85 -9.01
CA ALA A 19 9.11 8.73 -8.13
C ALA A 19 9.64 7.29 -8.07
N MET A 20 8.76 6.29 -8.02
CA MET A 20 9.15 4.88 -8.04
C MET A 20 9.71 4.44 -9.40
N ALA A 21 9.16 4.95 -10.51
CA ALA A 21 9.62 4.62 -11.85
C ALA A 21 11.02 5.21 -12.12
N ASN A 22 11.19 6.49 -11.82
CA ASN A 22 12.26 7.30 -12.40
C ASN A 22 13.32 7.77 -11.40
N HIS A 23 13.01 7.85 -10.11
CA HIS A 23 13.87 8.52 -9.13
C HIS A 23 14.36 7.62 -8.00
N ASN A 24 13.56 6.65 -7.60
CA ASN A 24 13.85 5.79 -6.47
C ASN A 24 13.80 4.33 -6.91
N GLN A 25 14.94 3.63 -6.86
CA GLN A 25 15.03 2.20 -7.18
C GLN A 25 15.04 1.29 -5.94
N THR A 26 15.13 1.86 -4.73
CA THR A 26 15.23 1.13 -3.46
C THR A 26 13.87 0.83 -2.87
N LEU A 27 12.86 1.65 -3.12
CA LEU A 27 11.49 1.41 -2.65
C LEU A 27 10.87 0.26 -3.44
N LYS A 28 10.77 -0.92 -2.82
CA LYS A 28 10.19 -2.12 -3.44
C LYS A 28 8.75 -2.43 -3.02
N ARG A 29 8.33 -1.94 -1.84
CA ARG A 29 7.04 -2.25 -1.22
C ARG A 29 6.24 -0.98 -0.97
N ILE A 30 5.00 -0.95 -1.42
CA ILE A 30 4.11 0.19 -1.25
C ILE A 30 2.67 -0.24 -1.01
N PHE A 31 2.04 0.24 0.06
CA PHE A 31 0.66 -0.08 0.43
C PHE A 31 -0.13 1.23 0.48
N LEU A 32 -1.15 1.34 -0.39
CA LEU A 32 -1.82 2.59 -0.74
C LEU A 32 -3.34 2.52 -0.63
N TRP A 33 -3.93 1.36 -0.32
CA TRP A 33 -5.38 1.21 -0.36
C TRP A 33 -6.10 2.23 0.54
N GLY A 34 -7.27 2.70 0.12
CA GLY A 34 -8.04 3.71 0.84
C GLY A 34 -7.65 5.16 0.54
N ASN A 35 -6.83 5.41 -0.48
CA ASN A 35 -6.68 6.73 -1.11
C ASN A 35 -7.64 6.90 -2.29
N ASP A 36 -7.61 8.06 -2.97
CA ASP A 36 -8.50 8.39 -4.07
C ASP A 36 -7.86 8.01 -5.42
N PHE A 37 -8.18 6.82 -5.91
CA PHE A 37 -7.64 6.25 -7.14
C PHE A 37 -8.41 6.74 -8.37
N GLU A 38 -7.99 7.88 -8.88
CA GLU A 38 -8.38 8.37 -10.20
C GLU A 38 -7.76 7.49 -11.31
N GLU A 39 -8.38 7.48 -12.49
CA GLU A 39 -7.95 6.67 -13.65
C GLU A 39 -6.47 6.86 -14.00
N SER A 40 -5.97 8.10 -13.94
CA SER A 40 -4.56 8.42 -14.20
C SER A 40 -3.60 7.74 -13.21
N ALA A 41 -3.99 7.65 -11.94
CA ALA A 41 -3.21 6.96 -10.91
C ALA A 41 -3.27 5.44 -11.12
N CYS A 42 -4.44 4.91 -11.48
CA CYS A 42 -4.61 3.50 -11.83
C CYS A 42 -3.67 3.09 -12.97
N ASP A 43 -3.63 3.88 -14.05
CA ASP A 43 -2.75 3.61 -15.19
C ASP A 43 -1.26 3.71 -14.83
N ALA A 44 -0.87 4.71 -14.03
CA ALA A 44 0.51 4.89 -13.61
C ALA A 44 1.04 3.68 -12.81
N PHE A 45 0.24 3.21 -11.86
CA PHE A 45 0.61 2.04 -11.05
C PHE A 45 0.45 0.72 -11.80
N ALA A 46 -0.49 0.60 -12.74
CA ALA A 46 -0.57 -0.55 -13.64
C ALA A 46 0.71 -0.69 -14.48
N ARG A 47 1.28 0.41 -14.98
CA ARG A 47 2.58 0.41 -15.67
C ARG A 47 3.74 -0.03 -14.77
N LEU A 48 3.73 0.33 -13.49
CA LEU A 48 4.74 -0.13 -12.53
C LEU A 48 4.67 -1.64 -12.29
N LEU A 49 3.47 -2.21 -12.23
CA LEU A 49 3.26 -3.65 -12.11
C LEU A 49 3.69 -4.37 -13.40
N SER A 50 3.24 -3.89 -14.56
CA SER A 50 3.59 -4.49 -15.87
C SER A 50 5.08 -4.42 -16.21
N SER A 51 5.79 -3.38 -15.74
CA SER A 51 7.24 -3.27 -15.91
C SER A 51 8.05 -4.13 -14.94
N GLY A 52 7.40 -4.78 -13.96
CA GLY A 52 8.07 -5.51 -12.88
C GLY A 52 8.79 -4.58 -11.88
N ARG A 53 8.63 -3.26 -11.99
CA ARG A 53 9.18 -2.31 -11.01
C ARG A 53 8.51 -2.46 -9.65
N LEU A 54 7.22 -2.79 -9.65
CA LEU A 54 6.44 -3.17 -8.49
C LEU A 54 5.94 -4.60 -8.71
N GLU A 55 6.06 -5.45 -7.71
CA GLU A 55 5.52 -6.83 -7.75
C GLU A 55 4.21 -6.87 -6.97
N GLU A 56 3.27 -7.74 -7.39
CA GLU A 56 1.95 -7.84 -6.75
C GLU A 56 2.05 -8.16 -5.25
N GLN A 57 2.96 -9.05 -4.83
CA GLN A 57 3.20 -9.37 -3.41
C GLN A 57 3.67 -8.18 -2.55
N ASN A 58 4.10 -7.09 -3.20
CA ASN A 58 4.69 -5.93 -2.55
C ASN A 58 3.72 -4.73 -2.48
N THR A 59 2.43 -4.95 -2.78
CA THR A 59 1.37 -3.93 -2.74
C THR A 59 0.02 -4.49 -2.28
N ASP A 60 -0.95 -3.63 -1.92
CA ASP A 60 -2.32 -3.98 -1.50
C ASP A 60 -3.39 -3.75 -2.58
N PHE A 61 -3.00 -3.57 -3.84
CA PHE A 61 -3.93 -3.36 -4.95
C PHE A 61 -3.55 -4.13 -6.21
N GLN A 62 -4.56 -4.45 -7.03
CA GLN A 62 -4.40 -5.05 -8.35
C GLN A 62 -5.21 -4.30 -9.41
N PRO A 63 -4.63 -3.97 -10.58
CA PRO A 63 -5.36 -3.41 -11.72
C PRO A 63 -6.36 -4.41 -12.30
N TYR A 64 -7.55 -3.92 -12.62
CA TYR A 64 -8.53 -4.62 -13.45
C TYR A 64 -9.19 -3.64 -14.42
N GLY A 65 -9.62 -4.15 -15.57
CA GLY A 65 -10.27 -3.35 -16.61
C GLY A 65 -11.79 -3.44 -16.54
N VAL A 66 -12.48 -2.30 -16.67
CA VAL A 66 -13.93 -2.23 -16.90
C VAL A 66 -14.17 -1.19 -17.99
N ASP A 67 -14.88 -1.57 -19.05
CA ASP A 67 -15.22 -0.67 -20.17
C ASP A 67 -14.02 0.09 -20.78
N GLY A 68 -12.86 -0.57 -20.83
CA GLY A 68 -11.62 0.02 -21.35
C GLY A 68 -10.89 0.97 -20.39
N ARG A 69 -11.38 1.12 -19.15
CA ARG A 69 -10.74 1.91 -18.09
C ARG A 69 -10.10 1.02 -17.04
N THR A 70 -8.97 1.46 -16.49
CA THR A 70 -8.25 0.76 -15.42
C THR A 70 -8.77 1.19 -14.05
N TYR A 71 -9.12 0.21 -13.22
CA TYR A 71 -9.51 0.38 -11.82
C TYR A 71 -8.64 -0.48 -10.91
N PHE A 72 -8.67 -0.20 -9.60
CA PHE A 72 -7.99 -1.04 -8.60
C PHE A 72 -8.93 -1.81 -7.71
N ALA A 73 -8.60 -3.10 -7.56
CA ALA A 73 -9.21 -3.99 -6.58
C ALA A 73 -8.27 -4.14 -5.39
N LYS A 74 -8.84 -4.28 -4.19
CA LYS A 74 -8.05 -4.51 -2.98
C LYS A 74 -7.49 -5.92 -3.00
N LEU A 75 -6.19 -6.05 -2.82
CA LEU A 75 -5.57 -7.31 -2.45
C LEU A 75 -5.49 -7.41 -0.93
N HIS A 76 -5.72 -8.61 -0.39
CA HIS A 76 -5.44 -8.92 1.01
C HIS A 76 -3.95 -9.24 1.22
N ASN A 77 -3.09 -8.39 0.64
CA ASN A 77 -1.67 -8.45 0.90
C ASN A 77 -1.40 -7.73 2.21
N ASP A 78 -0.87 -8.51 3.14
CA ASP A 78 -0.84 -8.13 4.53
C ASP A 78 0.39 -7.26 4.82
N CYS A 79 0.19 -5.95 4.96
CA CYS A 79 1.13 -5.10 5.69
C CYS A 79 0.70 -4.88 7.16
N ASP A 80 -0.50 -5.34 7.51
CA ASP A 80 -1.23 -4.97 8.72
C ASP A 80 -0.98 -5.92 9.89
N TYR A 81 -0.49 -7.14 9.64
CA TYR A 81 -0.42 -8.15 10.70
C TYR A 81 0.61 -7.94 11.81
N ARG A 82 1.50 -6.95 11.75
CA ARG A 82 2.59 -6.87 12.74
C ARG A 82 2.75 -5.60 13.55
N ARG A 83 2.07 -4.47 13.30
CA ARG A 83 2.68 -3.25 13.84
C ARG A 83 1.84 -2.10 14.41
N TYR A 84 0.71 -1.63 13.86
CA TYR A 84 0.19 -0.35 14.39
C TYR A 84 -1.34 -0.13 14.29
N ARG A 85 -2.18 -1.01 14.83
CA ARG A 85 -3.56 -0.59 15.18
C ARG A 85 -3.67 0.28 16.42
N PHE A 86 -2.55 0.63 17.07
CA PHE A 86 -2.56 1.64 18.12
C PHE A 86 -1.26 2.45 18.11
N THR A 87 -1.26 3.61 17.45
CA THR A 87 -0.61 4.80 18.02
C THR A 87 -1.49 5.31 19.17
N VAL A 88 -1.68 4.47 20.19
CA VAL A 88 -2.02 4.99 21.51
C VAL A 88 -0.72 5.56 22.06
N PRO A 89 -0.66 6.82 22.50
CA PRO A 89 0.49 7.29 23.26
C PRO A 89 0.64 6.37 24.48
N TYR A 90 1.73 5.62 24.55
CA TYR A 90 1.98 4.65 25.59
C TYR A 90 2.42 5.39 26.87
N TRP A 91 1.51 5.59 27.81
CA TRP A 91 1.87 6.01 29.17
C TRP A 91 1.75 4.78 30.08
N LYS A 92 2.87 4.08 30.25
CA LYS A 92 3.20 2.97 31.18
C LYS A 92 2.16 1.84 31.43
N LYS A 93 2.68 0.61 31.28
CA LYS A 93 2.22 -0.68 31.85
C LYS A 93 0.81 -1.17 31.48
N GLN A 94 0.62 -1.58 30.24
CA GLN A 94 -0.15 -2.80 29.92
C GLN A 94 0.09 -3.19 28.46
N ALA A 95 1.02 -4.12 28.23
CA ALA A 95 0.90 -4.99 27.06
C ALA A 95 -0.15 -6.05 27.42
N PRO A 96 -1.09 -6.40 26.52
CA PRO A 96 -2.04 -7.47 26.77
C PRO A 96 -1.31 -8.78 27.10
N GLN A 97 -1.59 -9.38 28.26
CA GLN A 97 -0.95 -10.62 28.72
C GLN A 97 -1.42 -11.88 27.97
N ASP A 98 -2.41 -11.77 27.09
CA ASP A 98 -2.98 -12.87 26.31
C ASP A 98 -2.13 -13.26 25.09
N ARG A 99 -0.97 -12.61 24.84
CA ARG A 99 -0.12 -12.89 23.67
C ARG A 99 1.31 -13.31 23.97
N SER A 100 1.57 -13.83 25.16
CA SER A 100 2.71 -14.73 25.37
C SER A 100 2.35 -16.11 24.83
N ILE A 101 2.50 -16.30 23.52
CA ILE A 101 2.68 -17.65 22.97
C ILE A 101 4.11 -18.06 23.34
N ALA A 102 4.21 -18.97 24.31
CA ALA A 102 5.44 -19.66 24.61
C ALA A 102 5.91 -20.42 23.36
N LEU A 103 7.13 -20.15 22.92
CA LEU A 103 7.84 -21.07 22.04
C LEU A 103 8.51 -22.10 22.96
N SER A 104 7.88 -23.27 23.09
CA SER A 104 8.49 -24.50 23.59
C SER A 104 9.14 -25.25 22.44
#